data_AF-A0A2T0JLE1-F1
#
_entry.id   AF-A0A2T0JLE1-F1
#
_cell.length_a   1.000
_cell.length_b   1.000
_cell.length_c   1.000
_cell.angle_alpha   90.00
_cell.angle_beta   90.00
_cell.angle_gamma   90.00
#
_symmetry.space_group_name_H-M   'P 1'
#
loop_
_entity.id
_entity.type
_entity.pdbx_description
1 polymer ?
#
loop_
_entity_poly.entity_id
_entity_poly.type
_entity_poly.pdbx_seq_one_letter_code
_entity_poly.pdbx_strand_id
1 'polypeptide(L)' 'MLDPTGLAYHRFAEDHYGKPVDLEAVRQVFAWTPLSPSLVRRLNAERSTADLLADLAYIGYPRLLA' A
#
# COMPACT_ATOMS: atom_id res chain seq x y z
N MET A 1 -3.58 21.14 -7.21
CA MET A 1 -2.77 20.20 -8.02
C MET A 1 -2.52 18.99 -7.15
N LEU A 2 -2.95 17.79 -7.54
CA LEU A 2 -2.62 16.57 -6.80
C LEU A 2 -1.12 16.32 -6.95
N ASP A 3 -0.44 15.96 -5.87
CA ASP A 3 0.97 15.56 -5.92
C ASP A 3 1.08 14.21 -6.67
N PRO A 4 1.62 14.18 -7.90
CA PRO A 4 1.66 12.95 -8.70
C PRO A 4 2.74 11.98 -8.20
N THR A 5 3.57 12.38 -7.24
CA THR A 5 4.72 11.61 -6.76
C THR A 5 4.38 10.68 -5.60
N GLY A 6 3.16 10.75 -5.06
CA GLY A 6 2.72 10.01 -3.88
C GLY A 6 3.37 10.45 -2.57
N LEU A 7 4.18 11.52 -2.58
CA LEU A 7 4.92 11.98 -1.39
C LEU A 7 4.00 12.50 -0.29
N ALA A 8 2.90 13.18 -0.65
CA ALA A 8 1.89 13.59 0.31
C ALA A 8 1.25 12.40 1.07
N TYR A 9 0.99 11.29 0.37
CA TYR A 9 0.45 10.07 0.98
C TYR A 9 1.48 9.36 1.86
N HIS A 10 2.76 9.36 1.44
CA HIS A 10 3.85 8.78 2.22
C HIS A 10 4.03 9.52 3.55
N ARG A 11 4.13 10.85 3.52
CA ARG A 11 4.20 11.68 4.73
C ARG A 11 3.01 11.46 5.65
N PHE A 12 1.81 11.46 5.09
CA PHE A 12 0.60 11.17 5.85
C PHE A 12 0.67 9.80 6.52
N ALA A 13 1.13 8.76 5.82
CA ALA A 13 1.24 7.42 6.39
C ALA A 13 2.27 7.36 7.53
N GLU A 14 3.42 8.00 7.38
CA GLU A 14 4.44 8.06 8.44
C GLU A 14 3.92 8.81 9.69
N ASP A 15 3.27 9.95 9.48
CA ASP A 15 2.66 10.73 10.56
C ASP A 15 1.53 9.95 11.26
N HIS A 16 0.66 9.29 10.50
CA HIS A 16 -0.49 8.58 11.02
C HIS A 16 -0.11 7.30 11.79
N TYR A 17 0.84 6.53 11.26
CA TYR A 17 1.29 5.28 11.89
C TYR A 17 2.45 5.46 12.86
N GLY A 18 3.05 6.66 12.92
CA GLY A 18 4.17 6.97 13.80
C GLY A 18 5.42 6.13 13.54
N LYS A 19 5.59 5.61 12.31
CA LYS A 19 6.71 4.75 11.94
C LYS A 19 7.13 4.96 10.49
N PRO A 20 8.39 4.66 10.13
CA PRO A 20 8.85 4.76 8.76
C PRO A 20 8.04 3.88 7.81
N VAL A 21 7.75 4.38 6.62
CA VAL A 21 7.03 3.67 5.56
C VAL A 21 7.86 3.69 4.26
N ASP A 22 7.88 2.59 3.52
CA ASP A 22 8.56 2.52 2.22
C ASP A 22 7.86 3.43 1.19
N LEU A 23 8.53 4.53 0.80
CA LEU A 23 8.04 5.50 -0.17
C LEU A 23 7.73 4.88 -1.55
N GLU A 24 8.56 3.95 -2.02
CA GLU A 24 8.36 3.31 -3.32
C GLU A 24 7.14 2.39 -3.29
N ALA A 25 6.92 1.72 -2.16
CA ALA A 25 5.72 0.93 -1.96
C ALA A 25 4.44 1.81 -1.96
N VAL A 26 4.49 2.99 -1.31
CA VAL A 26 3.39 3.97 -1.36
C VAL A 26 3.14 4.46 -2.79
N ARG A 27 4.19 4.75 -3.54
CA ARG A 27 4.09 5.15 -4.96
C ARG A 27 3.42 4.10 -5.82
N GLN A 28 3.75 2.83 -5.62
CA GLN A 28 3.13 1.74 -6.35
C GLN A 28 1.64 1.61 -6.03
N VAL A 29 1.26 1.76 -4.76
CA VAL A 29 -0.16 1.78 -4.36
C VAL A 29 -0.90 2.97 -4.96
N PHE A 30 -0.29 4.15 -4.90
CA PHE A 30 -0.84 5.36 -5.50
C PHE A 30 -1.05 5.23 -7.02
N ALA A 31 -0.12 4.54 -7.69
CA ALA A 31 -0.19 4.24 -9.12
C ALA A 31 -1.09 3.05 -9.47
N TRP A 32 -1.90 2.54 -8.54
CA TRP A 32 -2.79 1.38 -8.75
C TRP A 32 -2.04 0.11 -9.19
N THR A 33 -0.78 -0.03 -8.80
CA THR A 33 -0.03 -1.27 -9.03
C THR A 33 -0.74 -2.41 -8.27
N PRO A 34 -0.96 -3.58 -8.89
CA PRO A 34 -1.56 -4.70 -8.20
C PRO A 34 -0.80 -5.09 -6.92
N LEU A 35 -1.51 -5.28 -5.80
CA LEU A 35 -0.87 -5.73 -4.57
C LEU A 35 -0.34 -7.15 -4.73
N SER A 36 0.97 -7.31 -4.55
CA SER A 36 1.67 -8.59 -4.48
C SER A 36 2.16 -8.86 -3.05
N PRO A 37 2.49 -10.12 -2.69
CA PRO A 37 3.00 -10.43 -1.36
C PRO A 37 4.26 -9.63 -1.00
N SER A 38 5.16 -9.41 -1.97
CA SER A 38 6.36 -8.60 -1.79
C SER A 38 6.05 -7.13 -1.54
N LEU A 39 5.02 -6.58 -2.19
CA LEU A 39 4.58 -5.19 -1.98
C LEU A 39 3.93 -5.04 -0.60
N VAL A 40 3.05 -5.96 -0.22
CA VAL A 40 2.42 -5.98 1.11
C VAL A 40 3.49 -6.05 2.21
N ARG A 41 4.49 -6.92 2.08
CA ARG A 41 5.56 -7.07 3.08
C ARG A 41 6.41 -5.80 3.24
N ARG A 42 6.64 -5.03 2.17
CA ARG A 42 7.37 -3.75 2.25
C ARG A 42 6.54 -2.64 2.89
N LEU A 43 5.23 -2.61 2.63
CA LEU A 43 4.31 -1.67 3.28
C LEU A 43 4.11 -2.00 4.76
N ASN A 44 3.91 -3.28 5.05
CA ASN A 44 3.58 -3.76 6.38
C ASN A 44 3.91 -5.26 6.52
N ALA A 45 5.09 -5.57 7.05
CA ALA A 45 5.55 -6.93 7.25
C ALA A 45 4.72 -7.73 8.27
N GLU A 46 3.95 -7.05 9.13
CA GLU A 46 3.09 -7.68 10.14
C GLU A 46 1.74 -8.11 9.56
N ARG A 47 1.41 -7.74 8.32
CA ARG A 47 0.13 -8.07 7.70
C ARG A 47 0.18 -9.35 6.89
N SER A 48 -0.81 -10.21 7.14
CA SER A 48 -1.11 -11.39 6.34
C SER A 48 -1.77 -10.97 5.02
N THR A 49 -1.32 -11.55 3.90
CA THR A 49 -1.96 -11.35 2.60
C THR A 49 -3.34 -12.00 2.52
N ALA A 50 -3.57 -13.08 3.28
CA ALA A 50 -4.87 -13.76 3.31
C ALA A 50 -5.96 -12.85 3.91
N ASP A 51 -5.60 -12.09 4.95
CA ASP A 51 -6.51 -11.17 5.63
C ASP A 51 -6.92 -9.99 4.74
N LEU A 52 -6.12 -9.65 3.73
CA LEU A 52 -6.38 -8.55 2.81
C LEU A 52 -7.35 -8.92 1.67
N LEU A 53 -7.54 -10.20 1.36
CA LEU A 53 -8.27 -10.63 0.17
C LEU A 53 -9.73 -10.13 0.15
N ALA A 54 -10.42 -10.20 1.29
CA ALA A 54 -11.80 -9.76 1.43
C ALA A 54 -11.93 -8.24 1.21
N ASP A 55 -11.07 -7.47 1.87
CA ASP A 55 -11.05 -6.01 1.76
C ASP A 55 -10.73 -5.57 0.33
N LEU A 56 -9.75 -6.19 -0.33
CA LEU A 56 -9.36 -5.88 -1.70
C LEU A 56 -10.47 -6.19 -2.71
N ALA A 57 -11.21 -7.29 -2.50
CA ALA A 57 -12.37 -7.60 -3.32
C ALA A 57 -13.51 -6.59 -3.11
N TYR A 58 -13.73 -6.17 -1.87
CA TYR A 58 -14.76 -5.19 -1.52
C TYR A 58 -14.49 -3.81 -2.12
N ILE A 59 -13.25 -3.31 -2.03
CA ILE A 59 -12.88 -1.99 -2.54
C ILE A 59 -12.50 -2.01 -4.04
N GLY A 60 -12.45 -3.18 -4.67
CA GLY A 60 -12.11 -3.34 -6.08
C GLY A 60 -10.64 -3.02 -6.43
N TYR A 61 -9.73 -3.12 -5.46
CA TYR A 61 -8.31 -2.82 -5.68
C TYR A 61 -7.60 -3.98 -6.41
N PRO A 62 -6.72 -3.70 -7.38
CA PRO A 62 -6.03 -4.73 -8.16
C PRO A 62 -5.12 -5.58 -7.26
N ARG A 63 -5.17 -6.91 -7.44
CA ARG A 63 -4.41 -7.86 -6.61
C ARG A 63 -3.76 -8.95 -7.44
N LEU A 64 -2.57 -9.32 -7.02
CA LEU A 64 -1.78 -10.50 -7.41
C LEU A 64 -1.41 -11.27 -6.14
N LEU A 65 -2.40 -11.43 -5.26
CA LEU A 65 -2.31 -12.24 -4.05
C LEU A 65 -2.90 -13.62 -4.37
N ALA A 66 -2.20 -14.69 -3.93
CA ALA A 66 -2.66 -16.06 -4.06
C ALA A 66 -3.73 -16.40 -3.01
#